data_AF-A0A1J5NCG8-F1
#
_entry.id   AF-A0A1J5NCG8-F1
#
_cell.length_a   1.000
_cell.length_b   1.000
_cell.length_c   1.000
_cell.angle_alpha   90.00
_cell.angle_beta   90.00
_cell.angle_gamma   90.00
#
_symmetry.space_group_name_H-M   'P 1'
#
loop_
_entity.id
_entity.type
_entity.pdbx_description
1 polymer ?
#
loop_
_entity_poly.entity_id
_entity_poly.type
_entity_poly.pdbx_seq_one_letter_code
_entity_poly.pdbx_strand_id
1 'polypeptide(L)'
;MRARVLGGQATPAEKETYGRYQEQRLQHILEAPEEEIFKAEHVELALPPKARLFNSVTCSFCGEPVAEVRARVREGCFACIPCAEKYSRGWGED
;
A
#
# COMPACT_ATOMS: atom_id res chain seq x y z
N MET A 1 13.08 -7.93 22.33
CA MET A 1 11.75 -8.37 22.79
C MET A 1 10.69 -8.37 21.68
N ARG A 2 10.44 -7.26 20.97
CA ARG A 2 9.44 -7.19 19.86
C ARG A 2 9.55 -8.32 18.83
N ALA A 3 10.75 -8.56 18.29
CA ALA A 3 10.98 -9.62 17.29
C ALA A 3 10.60 -11.03 17.80
N ARG A 4 10.87 -11.33 19.08
CA ARG A 4 10.53 -12.64 19.68
C ARG A 4 9.03 -12.77 19.94
N VAL A 5 8.35 -11.69 20.33
CA VAL A 5 6.87 -11.69 20.50
C VAL A 5 6.19 -11.89 19.15
N LEU A 6 6.56 -11.11 18.14
CA LEU A 6 5.98 -11.22 16.79
C LEU A 6 6.33 -12.56 16.11
N GLY A 7 7.54 -13.08 16.37
CA GLY A 7 7.96 -14.39 15.89
C GLY A 7 7.43 -15.58 16.71
N GLY A 8 6.57 -15.36 17.71
CA GLY A 8 5.96 -16.43 18.51
C GLY A 8 6.89 -17.16 19.49
N GLN A 9 8.13 -16.68 19.68
CA GLN A 9 9.19 -17.29 20.49
C GLN A 9 9.31 -16.68 21.90
N ALA A 10 8.37 -15.81 22.29
CA ALA A 10 8.36 -15.14 23.58
C ALA A 10 7.68 -15.99 24.66
N THR A 11 8.28 -16.02 25.85
CA THR A 11 7.67 -16.60 27.06
C THR A 11 6.45 -15.77 27.49
N PRO A 12 5.55 -16.32 28.34
CA PRO A 12 4.42 -15.56 28.88
C PRO A 12 4.84 -14.25 29.57
N ALA A 13 5.89 -14.28 30.38
CA ALA A 13 6.41 -13.10 31.07
C ALA A 13 6.98 -12.04 30.09
N GLU A 14 7.60 -12.47 29.00
CA GLU A 14 8.09 -11.58 27.94
C GLU A 14 6.93 -10.95 27.15
N LYS A 15 5.83 -11.69 26.92
CA LYS A 15 4.62 -11.16 26.28
C LYS A 15 3.94 -10.12 27.16
N GLU A 16 3.79 -10.40 28.45
CA GLU A 16 3.20 -9.46 29.42
C GLU A 16 4.04 -8.18 29.54
N THR A 17 5.36 -8.34 29.65
CA THR A 17 6.28 -7.19 29.70
C THR A 17 6.18 -6.36 28.43
N TYR A 18 6.15 -7.00 27.25
CA TYR A 18 5.92 -6.29 25.99
C TYR A 18 4.56 -5.58 25.95
N GLY A 19 3.50 -6.21 26.46
CA GLY A 19 2.17 -5.61 26.58
C GLY A 19 2.19 -4.31 27.38
N ARG A 20 2.82 -4.31 28.56
CA ARG A 20 2.98 -3.09 29.39
C ARG A 20 3.73 -1.98 28.67
N TYR A 21 4.81 -2.30 27.96
CA TYR A 21 5.54 -1.31 27.16
C TYR A 21 4.70 -0.77 25.99
N GLN A 22 3.87 -1.59 25.35
CA GLN A 22 2.95 -1.13 24.31
C GLN A 22 1.89 -0.19 24.87
N GLU A 23 1.32 -0.52 26.03
CA GLU A 23 0.32 0.30 26.70
C GLU A 23 0.88 1.66 27.12
N GLN A 24 2.06 1.69 27.75
CA GLN A 24 2.73 2.95 28.09
C GLN A 24 3.02 3.80 26.86
N ARG A 25 3.49 3.19 25.78
CA ARG A 25 3.77 3.90 24.52
C ARG A 25 2.49 4.40 23.85
N LEU A 26 1.40 3.64 23.93
CA LEU A 26 0.09 4.06 23.44
C LEU A 26 -0.39 5.31 24.20
N GLN A 27 -0.36 5.27 25.53
CA GLN A 27 -0.78 6.42 26.35
C GLN A 27 0.07 7.65 26.03
N HIS A 28 1.40 7.50 25.94
CA HIS A 28 2.26 8.60 25.55
C HIS A 28 1.88 9.20 24.18
N ILE A 29 1.58 8.39 23.16
CA ILE A 29 1.17 8.91 21.84
C ILE A 29 -0.19 9.61 21.91
N LEU A 30 -1.12 9.15 22.75
CA LEU A 30 -2.46 9.72 22.85
C LEU A 30 -2.51 11.00 23.69
N GLU A 31 -1.63 11.12 24.68
CA GLU A 31 -1.68 12.17 25.70
C GLU A 31 -0.58 13.23 25.55
N ALA A 32 0.51 12.95 24.83
CA ALA A 32 1.59 13.91 24.67
C ALA A 32 1.15 15.14 23.84
N PRO A 33 1.72 16.31 24.11
CA PRO A 33 1.55 17.50 23.28
C PRO A 33 1.90 17.21 21.81
N GLU A 34 1.20 17.89 20.89
CA GLU A 34 1.40 17.68 19.45
C GLU A 34 2.85 17.93 19.04
N GLU A 35 3.53 18.89 19.65
CA GLU A 35 4.90 19.29 19.33
C GLU A 35 5.96 18.25 19.75
N GLU A 36 5.62 17.33 20.65
CA GLU A 36 6.51 16.22 21.03
C GLU A 36 6.46 15.07 19.99
N ILE A 37 5.33 14.94 19.28
CA ILE A 37 5.09 13.87 18.30
C ILE A 37 5.30 14.36 16.87
N PHE A 38 4.90 15.60 16.59
CA PHE A 38 4.82 16.16 15.26
C PHE A 38 5.69 17.42 15.13
N LYS A 39 6.32 17.56 13.97
CA LYS A 39 6.97 18.79 13.54
C LYS A 39 6.12 19.42 12.44
N ALA A 40 5.49 20.55 12.72
CA ALA A 40 4.74 21.34 11.75
C ALA A 40 5.52 22.62 11.41
N GLU A 41 5.80 22.84 10.12
CA GLU A 41 6.51 24.02 9.66
C GLU A 41 5.94 24.50 8.32
N HIS A 42 6.05 25.80 8.05
CA HIS A 42 5.69 26.37 6.75
C HIS A 42 6.82 26.07 5.77
N VAL A 43 6.48 25.47 4.63
CA VAL A 43 7.42 25.14 3.56
C VAL A 43 6.92 25.66 2.22
N GLU A 44 7.84 26.09 1.37
CA GLU A 44 7.55 26.31 -0.05
C GLU A 44 7.63 24.97 -0.78
N LEU A 45 6.52 24.51 -1.35
CA LEU A 45 6.44 23.25 -2.08
C LEU A 45 5.85 23.49 -3.46
N ALA A 46 6.52 23.00 -4.50
CA ALA A 46 5.91 22.83 -5.80
C ALA A 46 4.93 21.65 -5.73
N LEU A 47 3.64 21.95 -5.52
CA LEU A 47 2.61 20.91 -5.51
C LEU A 47 2.60 20.16 -6.84
N PRO A 48 2.42 18.81 -6.82
CA PRO A 48 2.22 18.08 -8.06
C PRO A 48 0.97 18.62 -8.79
N PRO A 49 0.92 18.53 -10.13
CA PRO A 49 -0.28 18.92 -10.87
C PRO A 49 -1.46 18.06 -10.43
N LYS A 50 -2.68 18.58 -10.63
CA LYS A 50 -3.91 17.83 -10.36
C LYS A 50 -3.88 16.49 -11.11
N ALA A 51 -4.45 15.46 -10.48
CA ALA A 51 -4.65 14.17 -11.12
C ALA A 51 -5.39 14.37 -12.45
N ARG A 52 -4.82 13.83 -13.53
CA ARG A 52 -5.39 13.93 -14.87
C ARG A 52 -6.51 12.90 -15.02
N LEU A 53 -7.61 13.31 -15.65
CA LEU A 53 -8.60 12.38 -16.17
C LEU A 53 -8.06 11.80 -17.49
N PHE A 54 -7.91 10.49 -17.52
CA PHE A 54 -7.44 9.75 -18.68
C PHE A 54 -8.62 9.15 -19.41
N ASN A 55 -8.54 9.06 -20.73
CA ASN A 55 -9.58 8.37 -21.49
C ASN A 55 -9.60 6.88 -21.11
N SER A 56 -10.77 6.26 -21.24
CA SER A 56 -10.90 4.80 -21.19
C SER A 56 -10.68 4.24 -22.58
N VAL A 57 -9.81 3.25 -22.69
CA VAL A 57 -9.69 2.38 -23.88
C VAL A 57 -10.19 0.98 -23.51
N THR A 58 -10.78 0.27 -24.46
CA THR A 58 -11.25 -1.10 -24.22
C THR A 58 -10.12 -2.09 -24.44
N CYS A 59 -9.89 -2.98 -23.47
CA CYS A 59 -8.96 -4.10 -23.65
C CYS A 59 -9.48 -5.05 -24.73
N SER A 60 -8.71 -5.28 -25.79
CA SER A 60 -9.10 -6.17 -26.90
C SER A 60 -9.14 -7.66 -26.51
N PHE A 61 -8.65 -8.03 -25.33
CA PHE A 61 -8.54 -9.42 -24.88
C PHE A 61 -9.60 -9.82 -23.83
N CYS A 62 -9.96 -8.92 -22.91
CA CYS A 62 -11.01 -9.18 -21.90
C CYS A 62 -12.28 -8.34 -22.08
N GLY A 63 -12.25 -7.30 -22.92
CA GLY A 63 -13.41 -6.41 -23.16
C GLY A 63 -13.65 -5.34 -22.09
N GLU A 64 -12.90 -5.34 -20.98
CA GLU A 64 -13.06 -4.35 -19.92
C GLU A 64 -12.39 -3.01 -20.26
N PRO A 65 -12.95 -1.87 -19.79
CA PRO A 65 -12.32 -0.57 -19.94
C PRO A 65 -11.07 -0.44 -19.04
N VAL A 66 -10.01 0.14 -19.58
CA VAL A 66 -8.78 0.49 -18.86
C VAL A 66 -8.39 1.93 -19.15
N ALA A 67 -7.90 2.64 -18.14
CA ALA A 67 -7.37 4.00 -18.34
C ALA A 67 -6.20 3.96 -19.35
N GLU A 68 -6.17 4.90 -20.29
CA GLU A 68 -5.21 4.91 -21.41
C GLU A 68 -3.74 4.83 -20.93
N VAL A 69 -3.41 5.47 -19.81
CA VAL A 69 -2.05 5.44 -19.22
C VAL A 69 -1.67 4.11 -18.58
N ARG A 70 -2.66 3.26 -18.32
CA ARG A 70 -2.49 1.91 -17.80
C ARG A 70 -2.63 0.85 -18.88
N ALA A 71 -3.09 1.22 -20.09
CA ALA A 71 -3.10 0.32 -21.22
C ALA A 71 -1.67 -0.01 -21.67
N ARG A 72 -1.52 -1.16 -22.31
CA ARG A 72 -0.32 -1.62 -22.99
C ARG A 72 -0.68 -2.00 -24.41
N VAL A 73 0.32 -2.07 -25.29
CA VAL A 73 0.13 -2.57 -26.65
C VAL A 73 0.60 -4.02 -26.70
N ARG A 74 -0.28 -4.92 -27.12
CA ARG A 74 0.03 -6.33 -27.39
C ARG A 74 -0.58 -6.71 -28.74
N GLU A 75 0.25 -7.25 -29.64
CA GLU A 75 -0.18 -7.64 -31.00
C GLU A 75 -0.86 -6.49 -31.77
N GLY A 76 -0.42 -5.24 -31.53
CA GLY A 76 -1.00 -4.04 -32.15
C GLY A 76 -2.30 -3.54 -31.52
N CYS A 77 -2.84 -4.25 -30.52
CA CYS A 77 -4.08 -3.93 -29.85
C CYS A 77 -3.87 -3.39 -28.42
N PHE A 78 -4.83 -2.60 -27.92
CA PHE A 78 -4.82 -2.18 -26.51
C PHE A 78 -5.15 -3.34 -25.58
N ALA A 79 -4.34 -3.52 -24.55
CA ALA A 79 -4.50 -4.54 -23.52
C ALA A 79 -4.44 -3.90 -22.12
N CYS A 80 -5.28 -4.35 -21.20
CA CYS A 80 -5.06 -4.06 -19.78
C CYS A 80 -3.78 -4.76 -19.30
N ILE A 81 -3.20 -4.28 -18.18
CA ILE A 81 -1.95 -4.83 -17.62
C ILE A 81 -1.99 -6.38 -17.51
N PRO A 82 -3.05 -7.00 -16.95
CA PRO A 82 -3.13 -8.46 -16.89
C PRO A 82 -3.10 -9.16 -18.26
N CYS A 83 -3.85 -8.68 -19.24
CA CYS A 83 -3.93 -9.29 -20.58
C CYS A 83 -2.67 -9.05 -21.42
N ALA A 84 -1.96 -7.95 -21.16
CA ALA A 84 -0.70 -7.61 -21.83
C ALA A 84 0.46 -8.49 -21.35
N GLU A 85 0.49 -8.77 -20.05
CA GLU A 85 1.56 -9.55 -19.42
C GLU A 85 1.40 -11.06 -19.63
N LYS A 86 0.24 -11.52 -20.14
CA LYS A 86 -0.13 -12.94 -20.33
C LYS A 86 0.52 -13.82 -19.26
N TYR A 87 0.33 -13.43 -17.99
CA TYR A 87 0.76 -14.21 -16.85
C TYR A 87 -0.47 -14.96 -16.33
N SER A 88 -0.57 -16.23 -16.71
CA SER A 88 -1.57 -17.17 -16.21
C SER A 88 -1.36 -17.38 -14.71
N ARG A 89 -2.05 -16.61 -13.86
CA ARG A 89 -2.34 -16.99 -12.47
C ARG A 89 -3.74 -16.55 -12.05
N GLY A 90 -4.73 -17.20 -12.65
CA GLY A 90 -5.80 -17.81 -11.87
C GLY A 90 -5.27 -19.11 -11.23
N TRP A 91 -5.87 -19.54 -10.15
CA TRP A 91 -5.57 -20.84 -9.53
C TRP A 91 -6.08 -21.96 -10.46
N GLY A 92 -5.18 -22.58 -11.27
CA GLY A 92 -5.47 -23.71 -12.17
C GLY A 92 -6.37 -23.36 -13.36
N GLU A 93 -6.29 -23.94 -14.56
CA GLU A 93 -5.56 -25.07 -15.14
C GLU A 93 -5.33 -24.73 -16.63
N ASP A 94 -4.12 -25.00 -17.14
CA ASP A 94 -3.87 -25.55 -18.48
C ASP A 94 -3.03 -26.81 -18.26
#